data_AF-A0A2D7A766-F1
#
_entry.id   AF-A0A2D7A766-F1
#
_cell.length_a   1.000
_cell.length_b   1.000
_cell.length_c   1.000
_cell.angle_alpha   90.00
_cell.angle_beta   90.00
_cell.angle_gamma   90.00
#
_symmetry.space_group_name_H-M   'P 1'
#
loop_
_entity.id
_entity.type
_entity.pdbx_description
1 polymer ?
#
loop_
_entity_poly.entity_id
_entity_poly.type
_entity_poly.pdbx_seq_one_letter_code
_entity_poly.pdbx_strand_id
1 'polypeptide(L)' 'MELDMPHMTRQTLIEEYPVPKTRPGLRRWIKKLGFPKPVYAHSNLPLWSPEAVEEWFESRSAYRFDAGRVTHAKDKG' A
#
# COMPACT_ATOMS: atom_id res chain seq x y z
N MET A 1 -14.20 3.31 -24.10
CA MET A 1 -13.42 4.50 -23.71
C MET A 1 -12.32 3.99 -22.81
N GLU A 2 -11.09 3.93 -23.31
CA GLU A 2 -9.93 3.70 -22.44
C GLU A 2 -9.69 5.01 -21.70
N LEU A 3 -10.11 5.06 -20.43
CA LEU A 3 -9.81 6.18 -19.56
C LEU A 3 -8.29 6.18 -19.37
N ASP A 4 -7.65 7.29 -19.72
CA ASP A 4 -6.24 7.57 -19.46
C ASP A 4 -6.05 7.50 -17.93
N MET A 5 -5.78 6.30 -17.40
CA MET A 5 -5.79 6.06 -15.96
C MET A 5 -4.66 6.91 -15.36
N PRO A 6 -4.98 7.87 -14.48
CA PRO A 6 -3.97 8.79 -13.97
C PRO A 6 -2.98 7.99 -13.13
N HIS A 7 -1.75 7.86 -13.62
CA HIS A 7 -0.71 7.16 -12.89
C HIS A 7 -0.11 8.08 -11.82
N MET A 8 0.05 7.58 -10.60
CA MET A 8 0.63 8.33 -9.48
C MET A 8 2.15 8.27 -9.50
N THR A 9 2.81 9.42 -9.34
CA THR A 9 4.25 9.45 -9.11
C THR A 9 4.58 9.00 -7.68
N ARG A 10 5.86 8.69 -7.41
CA ARG A 10 6.33 8.44 -6.04
C ARG A 10 6.01 9.60 -5.09
N GLN A 11 6.07 10.85 -5.56
CA GLN A 11 5.82 12.01 -4.73
C GLN A 11 4.35 12.04 -4.31
N THR A 12 3.44 11.97 -5.27
CA THR A 12 1.99 11.91 -5.04
C THR A 12 1.62 10.74 -4.11
N LEU A 13 2.21 9.56 -4.34
CA LEU A 13 1.99 8.39 -3.48
C LEU A 13 2.35 8.65 -2.01
N ILE A 14 3.47 9.34 -1.75
CA ILE A 14 3.93 9.67 -0.39
C ILE A 14 3.06 10.75 0.27
N GLU A 15 2.48 11.64 -0.54
CA GLU A 15 1.63 12.74 -0.06
C GLU A 15 0.22 12.24 0.29
N GLU A 16 -0.34 11.34 -0.51
CA GLU A 16 -1.73 10.87 -0.36
C GLU A 16 -1.87 9.63 0.54
N TYR A 17 -0.87 8.75 0.56
CA TYR A 17 -0.97 7.48 1.28
C TYR A 17 0.10 7.36 2.38
N PRO A 18 -0.18 6.61 3.47
CA PRO A 18 0.77 6.39 4.55
C PRO A 18 1.85 5.35 4.17
N VAL A 19 2.57 5.60 3.08
CA VAL A 19 3.64 4.75 2.55
C VAL A 19 5.03 5.20 3.06
N PRO A 20 6.06 4.33 3.01
CA PRO A 20 7.41 4.73 3.35
C PRO A 20 7.96 5.80 2.40
N LYS A 21 8.54 6.87 2.95
CA LYS A 21 9.16 7.94 2.14
C LYS A 21 10.43 7.51 1.42
N THR A 22 11.12 6.48 1.93
CA THR A 22 12.41 6.04 1.42
C THR A 22 12.28 4.93 0.36
N ARG A 23 13.18 4.92 -0.64
CA ARG A 23 13.21 3.88 -1.68
C ARG A 23 13.39 2.46 -1.10
N PRO A 24 14.28 2.23 -0.10
CA PRO A 24 14.39 0.91 0.53
C PRO A 24 13.10 0.48 1.25
N GLY A 25 12.40 1.42 1.90
CA GLY A 25 11.13 1.16 2.57
C GLY A 25 10.05 0.68 1.60
N LEU A 26 9.85 1.41 0.50
CA LEU A 26 8.92 1.02 -0.57
C LEU A 26 9.30 -0.32 -1.20
N ARG A 27 10.59 -0.55 -1.47
CA ARG A 27 11.06 -1.85 -1.98
C ARG A 27 10.75 -3.00 -1.02
N ARG A 28 10.87 -2.79 0.29
CA ARG A 28 10.51 -3.79 1.30
C ARG A 28 9.01 -4.08 1.27
N TRP A 29 8.17 -3.06 1.16
CA TRP A 29 6.73 -3.22 1.04
C TRP A 29 6.35 -4.03 -0.20
N ILE A 30 6.92 -3.70 -1.36
CA ILE A 30 6.70 -4.46 -2.60
C ILE A 30 7.13 -5.93 -2.44
N LYS A 31 8.31 -6.17 -1.88
CA LYS A 31 8.87 -7.53 -1.76
C LYS A 31 8.26 -8.40 -0.66
N LYS A 32 7.82 -7.80 0.45
CA LYS A 32 7.45 -8.53 1.68
C LYS A 32 5.98 -8.37 2.06
N LEU A 33 5.35 -7.27 1.66
CA LEU A 33 3.97 -6.95 2.00
C LEU A 33 3.04 -7.05 0.77
N GLY A 34 3.58 -7.43 -0.39
CA GLY A 34 2.79 -7.53 -1.62
C GLY A 34 2.23 -6.20 -2.09
N PHE A 35 2.87 -5.08 -1.73
CA PHE A 35 2.47 -3.76 -2.22
C PHE A 35 2.58 -3.68 -3.76
N PRO A 36 1.68 -2.96 -4.45
CA PRO A 36 1.70 -2.85 -5.90
C PRO A 36 3.07 -2.44 -6.45
N LYS A 37 3.49 -3.13 -7.51
CA LYS A 37 4.73 -2.81 -8.22
C LYS A 37 4.51 -1.56 -9.08
N PRO A 38 5.49 -0.64 -9.14
CA PRO A 38 5.40 0.47 -10.07
C PRO A 38 5.57 -0.01 -11.52
N VAL A 39 4.87 0.67 -12.42
CA VAL A 39 5.17 0.73 -13.84
C VAL A 39 6.23 1.79 -14.06
N TYR A 40 7.16 1.58 -14.98
CA TYR A 40 8.20 2.56 -15.30
C TYR A 40 7.89 3.21 -16.64
N ALA A 41 7.53 4.50 -16.63
CA ALA A 41 7.39 5.26 -17.87
C ALA A 41 8.76 5.45 -18.57
N HIS A 42 9.81 5.60 -17.77
CA HIS A 42 11.21 5.51 -18.18
C HIS A 42 12.08 5.05 -16.99
N SER A 43 13.38 4.83 -17.20
CA SER A 43 14.29 4.19 -16.22
C SER A 43 14.31 4.82 -14.81
N ASN A 44 13.87 6.08 -14.68
CA ASN A 44 13.91 6.86 -13.42
C ASN A 44 12.55 7.37 -12.94
N LEU A 45 11.45 7.02 -13.61
CA LEU A 45 10.10 7.47 -13.23
C LEU A 45 9.20 6.28 -12.92
N PRO A 46 9.17 5.84 -11.64
CA PRO A 46 8.21 4.84 -11.19
C PRO A 46 6.84 5.48 -10.99
N LEU A 47 5.83 4.78 -11.49
CA LEU A 47 4.44 5.17 -11.50
C LEU A 47 3.58 4.06 -10.91
N TRP A 48 2.59 4.40 -10.09
CA TRP A 48 1.66 3.44 -9.50
C TRP A 48 0.26 3.68 -10.05
N SER A 49 -0.50 2.61 -10.24
CA SER A 49 -1.94 2.74 -10.47
C SER A 49 -2.62 3.15 -9.16
N PRO A 50 -3.39 4.25 -9.12
CA PRO A 50 -4.15 4.64 -7.94
C PRO A 50 -5.09 3.52 -7.47
N GLU A 51 -5.79 2.89 -8.41
CA GLU A 51 -6.74 1.79 -8.13
C GLU A 51 -6.05 0.64 -7.40
N ALA A 52 -4.88 0.19 -7.89
CA ALA A 52 -4.17 -0.90 -7.25
C ALA A 52 -3.63 -0.54 -5.85
N VAL A 53 -3.26 0.73 -5.65
CA VAL A 53 -2.82 1.24 -4.34
C VAL A 53 -3.99 1.30 -3.38
N GLU A 54 -5.12 1.85 -3.81
CA GLU A 54 -6.36 1.93 -3.05
C GLU A 54 -6.85 0.53 -2.66
N GLU A 55 -6.98 -0.40 -3.60
CA GLU A 55 -7.39 -1.79 -3.35
C GLU A 55 -6.46 -2.48 -2.34
N TRP A 56 -5.15 -2.24 -2.42
CA TRP A 56 -4.21 -2.80 -1.45
C TRP A 56 -4.41 -2.25 -0.03
N PHE A 57 -4.75 -0.96 0.10
CA PHE A 57 -5.06 -0.36 1.39
C PHE A 57 -6.43 -0.80 1.91
N GLU A 58 -7.46 -0.87 1.05
CA GLU A 58 -8.80 -1.35 1.39
C GLU A 58 -8.80 -2.82 1.82
N SER A 59 -8.12 -3.69 1.08
CA SER A 59 -8.01 -5.11 1.43
C SER A 59 -7.33 -5.32 2.79
N ARG A 60 -6.50 -4.38 3.23
CA ARG A 60 -5.80 -4.43 4.53
C ARG A 60 -6.54 -3.73 5.65
N SER A 61 -7.25 -2.64 5.37
CA SER A 61 -8.16 -2.03 6.35
C SER A 61 -9.32 -2.98 6.66
N ALA A 62 -9.80 -3.71 5.64
CA ALA A 62 -10.76 -4.80 5.80
C ALA A 62 -10.18 -6.00 6.57
N TYR A 63 -8.87 -6.29 6.44
CA TYR A 63 -8.28 -7.43 7.13
C TYR A 63 -7.81 -7.14 8.57
N ARG A 64 -7.15 -6.01 8.89
CA ARG A 64 -6.65 -5.72 10.25
C ARG A 64 -6.35 -4.23 10.51
N PHE A 65 -7.36 -3.50 11.01
CA PHE A 65 -7.18 -2.71 12.23
C PHE A 65 -7.83 -3.39 13.46
N ASP A 66 -8.29 -4.65 13.32
CA ASP A 66 -8.83 -5.49 14.39
C ASP A 66 -7.72 -6.31 15.11
N ALA A 67 -6.56 -5.69 15.32
CA ALA A 67 -5.50 -6.23 16.17
C ALA A 67 -5.36 -5.37 17.44
N GLY A 68 -6.51 -5.03 18.03
CA GLY A 68 -6.62 -4.14 19.18
C GLY A 68 -7.48 -4.66 20.34
N ARG A 69 -8.09 -5.85 20.28
CA ARG A 69 -8.63 -6.53 21.48
C ARG A 69 -9.03 -7.99 21.23
N VAL A 70 -8.07 -8.91 21.32
CA VAL A 70 -8.36 -10.25 21.83
C VAL A 70 -7.57 -10.40 23.11
N THR A 71 -8.12 -9.87 24.21
CA THR A 71 -7.63 -10.26 25.53
C THR A 71 -8.04 -11.70 25.75
N HIS A 72 -7.03 -12.55 25.85
CA HIS A 72 -7.13 -13.95 26.26
C HIS A 72 -8.19 -14.17 27.34
N ALA A 73 -9.05 -15.15 27.10
CA ALA A 73 -9.77 -15.84 28.16
C ALA A 73 -8.76 -16.28 29.24
N LYS A 74 -8.94 -15.78 30.46
CA LYS A 74 -8.54 -16.49 31.67
C LYS A 74 -9.80 -16.70 32.51
N ASP A 75 -10.37 -17.88 32.32
CA ASP A 75 -10.98 -18.65 33.41
C ASP A 75 -10.08 -18.60 34.65
N LYS A 76 -10.65 -18.19 35.77
CA LYS A 76 -10.36 -18.74 37.09
C LYS A 76 -11.58 -18.51 37.97
N GLY A 77 -12.12 -19.61 38.49
CA GLY A 77 -13.21 -19.64 39.45
C GLY A 77 -12.79 -19.27 40.86
#